data_AF-A0A958UJM0-F1
#
_entry.id   AF-A0A958UJM0-F1
#
_cell.length_a   1.000
_cell.length_b   1.000
_cell.length_c   1.000
_cell.angle_alpha   90.00
_cell.angle_beta   90.00
_cell.angle_gamma   90.00
#
_symmetry.space_group_name_H-M   'P 1'
#
loop_
_entity.id
_entity.type
_entity.pdbx_description
1 polymer ?
#
loop_
_entity_poly.entity_id
_entity_poly.type
_entity_poly.pdbx_seq_one_letter_code
_entity_poly.pdbx_strand_id
1 'polypeptide(L)'
;MTEQIKVPTMAEYMAQGKQPEVLFWVGCAGSFDDRAKKITKAFVKLLNKANIDFAVLGTEESCTGDPAKRAGNEFLFQMQAMANIEVLNGYEIKKIVTTCPHCFNTIKN
;
A
#
# COMPACT_ATOMS: atom_id res chain seq x y z
N MET A 1 -14.68 4.68 22.39
CA MET A 1 -15.38 3.75 21.48
C MET A 1 -14.52 3.59 20.25
N THR A 2 -13.86 2.44 20.09
CA THR A 2 -13.08 2.13 18.89
C THR A 2 -14.08 1.82 17.78
N GLU A 3 -14.33 2.77 16.89
CA GLU A 3 -15.05 2.48 15.65
C GLU A 3 -14.37 1.29 14.96
N GLN A 4 -15.17 0.29 14.59
CA GLN A 4 -14.68 -0.89 13.89
C GLN A 4 -14.33 -0.47 12.47
N ILE A 5 -13.05 -0.15 12.24
CA ILE A 5 -12.56 0.27 10.94
C ILE A 5 -12.38 -0.98 10.08
N LYS A 6 -13.14 -1.10 9.00
CA LYS A 6 -12.96 -2.17 8.03
C LYS A 6 -11.78 -1.82 7.12
N VAL A 7 -10.84 -2.74 7.00
CA VAL A 7 -9.65 -2.62 6.14
C VAL A 7 -9.53 -3.93 5.38
N PRO A 8 -10.20 -4.06 4.24
CA PRO A 8 -10.12 -5.30 3.49
C PRO A 8 -8.78 -5.42 2.77
N THR A 9 -8.37 -6.65 2.50
CA THR A 9 -7.17 -6.96 1.72
C THR A 9 -7.51 -7.25 0.26
N MET A 10 -6.52 -7.08 -0.63
CA MET A 10 -6.67 -7.47 -2.03
C MET A 10 -7.01 -8.97 -2.18
N ALA A 11 -6.42 -9.83 -1.35
CA ALA A 11 -6.72 -11.26 -1.32
C ALA A 11 -8.20 -11.53 -1.00
N GLU A 12 -8.78 -10.82 -0.02
CA GLU A 12 -10.21 -10.93 0.32
C GLU A 12 -11.12 -10.45 -0.81
N TYR A 13 -10.71 -9.41 -1.54
CA TYR A 13 -11.45 -8.86 -2.68
C TYR A 13 -11.41 -9.83 -3.86
N MET A 14 -10.23 -10.37 -4.18
CA MET A 14 -10.05 -11.37 -5.22
C MET A 14 -10.86 -12.64 -4.94
N ALA A 15 -10.87 -13.14 -3.70
CA ALA A 15 -11.68 -14.28 -3.30
C ALA A 15 -13.20 -14.04 -3.46
N GLN A 16 -13.63 -12.78 -3.43
CA GLN A 16 -15.01 -12.37 -3.66
C GLN A 16 -15.30 -12.00 -5.14
N GLY A 17 -14.31 -12.08 -6.03
CA GLY A 17 -14.42 -11.60 -7.41
C GLY A 17 -14.64 -10.09 -7.52
N LYS A 18 -14.19 -9.31 -6.55
CA LYS A 18 -14.30 -7.85 -6.49
C LYS A 18 -12.95 -7.19 -6.74
N GLN A 19 -13.00 -5.95 -7.22
CA GLN A 19 -11.83 -5.08 -7.37
C GLN A 19 -12.12 -3.74 -6.68
N PRO A 20 -11.20 -3.22 -5.86
CA PRO A 20 -11.43 -1.94 -5.19
C PRO A 20 -11.32 -0.78 -6.18
N GLU A 21 -11.85 0.37 -5.81
CA GLU A 21 -11.63 1.60 -6.58
C GLU A 21 -10.15 2.02 -6.51
N VAL A 22 -9.54 1.90 -5.33
CA VAL A 22 -8.13 2.26 -5.09
C VAL A 22 -7.43 1.23 -4.20
N LEU A 23 -6.18 0.92 -4.53
CA LEU A 23 -5.27 0.27 -3.60
C LEU A 23 -4.66 1.33 -2.69
N PHE A 24 -4.84 1.20 -1.38
CA PHE A 24 -4.08 2.00 -0.41
C PHE A 24 -2.75 1.32 -0.11
N TRP A 25 -1.66 1.88 -0.63
CA TRP A 25 -0.30 1.45 -0.35
C TRP A 25 0.19 2.04 0.97
N VAL A 26 0.33 1.18 1.99
CA VAL A 26 0.65 1.59 3.37
C VAL A 26 2.14 1.94 3.49
N GLY A 27 3.00 1.16 2.83
CA GLY A 27 4.44 1.27 2.85
C GLY A 27 5.07 0.87 4.19
N CYS A 28 6.40 0.72 4.17
CA CYS A 28 7.16 0.30 5.34
C CYS A 28 7.01 1.25 6.54
N ALA A 29 7.06 2.57 6.32
CA ALA A 29 6.88 3.54 7.40
C ALA A 29 5.47 3.44 8.01
N GLY A 30 4.42 3.41 7.17
CA GLY A 30 3.03 3.31 7.62
C GLY A 30 2.74 2.03 8.43
N SER A 31 3.53 0.99 8.22
CA SER A 31 3.44 -0.30 8.90
C SER A 31 4.30 -0.41 10.17
N PHE A 32 5.50 0.19 10.21
CA PHE A 32 6.46 -0.02 11.29
C PHE A 32 6.69 1.20 12.20
N ASP A 33 6.67 2.43 11.68
CA ASP A 33 6.93 3.65 12.44
C ASP A 33 5.68 4.10 13.22
N ASP A 34 5.83 4.39 14.52
CA ASP A 34 4.67 4.68 15.38
C ASP A 34 3.98 6.00 15.07
N ARG A 35 4.71 6.98 14.53
CA ARG A 35 4.11 8.24 14.07
C ARG A 35 3.34 8.01 12.76
N ALA A 36 3.94 7.29 11.82
CA ALA A 36 3.31 6.97 10.54
C ALA A 36 2.09 6.05 10.70
N LYS A 37 2.11 5.07 11.62
CA LYS A 37 0.92 4.24 11.96
C LYS A 37 -0.29 5.08 12.35
N LYS A 38 -0.09 6.19 13.08
CA LYS A 38 -1.19 7.10 13.45
C LYS A 38 -1.78 7.78 12.21
N ILE A 39 -0.93 8.18 11.27
CA ILE A 39 -1.32 8.77 9.98
C ILE A 39 -2.08 7.73 9.14
N THR A 40 -1.56 6.51 8.99
CA THR A 40 -2.21 5.40 8.30
C THR A 40 -3.61 5.15 8.85
N LYS A 41 -3.75 5.01 10.17
CA LYS A 41 -5.06 4.80 10.82
C LYS A 41 -6.02 5.96 10.59
N ALA A 42 -5.53 7.21 10.66
CA ALA A 42 -6.34 8.39 10.39
C ALA A 42 -6.81 8.43 8.93
N PHE A 43 -5.92 8.09 7.99
CA PHE A 43 -6.25 8.06 6.56
C PHE A 43 -7.30 7.00 6.24
N VAL A 44 -7.16 5.80 6.79
CA VAL A 44 -8.15 4.73 6.65
C VAL A 44 -9.53 5.15 7.20
N LYS A 45 -9.57 5.87 8.34
CA LYS A 45 -10.83 6.44 8.85
C LYS A 45 -11.46 7.43 7.88
N LEU A 46 -10.64 8.27 7.24
CA LEU A 46 -11.11 9.22 6.23
C LEU A 46 -11.68 8.50 5.00
N LEU A 47 -10.99 7.45 4.51
CA LEU A 47 -11.48 6.64 3.38
C LEU A 47 -12.82 5.98 3.70
N ASN A 48 -12.95 5.37 4.88
CA ASN A 48 -14.21 4.78 5.35
C ASN A 48 -15.32 5.85 5.45
N LYS A 49 -15.03 7.01 6.04
CA LYS A 49 -16.01 8.10 6.18
C LYS A 49 -16.43 8.71 4.83
N ALA A 50 -15.52 8.72 3.87
CA ALA A 50 -15.77 9.18 2.51
C ALA A 50 -16.45 8.10 1.63
N ASN A 51 -16.70 6.90 2.16
CA ASN A 51 -17.22 5.74 1.42
C ASN A 51 -16.39 5.41 0.17
N ILE A 52 -15.08 5.60 0.23
CA ILE A 52 -14.18 5.17 -0.84
C ILE A 52 -13.99 3.67 -0.73
N ASP A 53 -14.16 2.95 -1.84
CA ASP A 53 -13.89 1.52 -1.90
C ASP A 53 -12.38 1.30 -2.05
N PHE A 54 -11.73 0.82 -0.99
CA PHE A 54 -10.29 0.61 -0.98
C PHE A 54 -9.93 -0.74 -0.38
N ALA A 55 -8.77 -1.25 -0.76
CA ALA A 55 -8.13 -2.39 -0.11
C ALA A 55 -6.64 -2.12 0.12
N VAL A 56 -6.00 -2.97 0.93
CA VAL A 56 -4.55 -2.97 1.16
C VAL A 56 -3.95 -4.32 0.72
N LEU A 57 -2.64 -4.39 0.51
CA LEU A 57 -1.96 -5.66 0.20
C LEU A 57 -1.73 -6.54 1.46
N GLY A 58 -1.88 -5.97 2.66
CA GLY A 58 -1.70 -6.72 3.90
C GLY A 58 -0.28 -7.28 4.03
N THR A 59 -0.15 -8.59 4.22
CA THR A 59 1.15 -9.27 4.35
C THR A 59 1.91 -9.40 3.03
N GLU A 60 1.25 -9.18 1.90
CA GLU A 60 1.87 -9.21 0.57
C GLU A 60 2.55 -7.88 0.21
N GLU A 61 2.33 -6.83 1.02
CA GLU A 61 2.99 -5.55 0.80
C GLU A 61 4.45 -5.59 1.25
N SER A 62 5.35 -5.21 0.34
CA SER A 62 6.76 -5.01 0.64
C SER A 62 7.15 -3.54 0.55
N CYS A 63 8.36 -3.21 0.99
CA CYS A 63 8.90 -1.87 0.78
C CYS A 63 9.02 -1.59 -0.72
N THR A 64 8.82 -0.34 -1.15
CA THR A 64 9.03 0.08 -2.54
C THR A 64 10.50 0.03 -2.99
N GLY A 65 11.42 -0.28 -2.09
CA GLY A 65 12.86 -0.21 -2.29
C GLY A 65 13.49 1.18 -2.29
N ASP A 66 12.72 2.22 -1.96
CA ASP A 66 13.24 3.60 -1.78
C ASP A 66 14.50 3.68 -0.87
N PRO A 67 14.56 3.04 0.31
CA PRO A 67 15.77 3.06 1.14
C PRO A 67 16.98 2.42 0.46
N ALA A 68 16.78 1.30 -0.25
CA ALA A 68 17.84 0.62 -0.99
C ALA A 68 18.39 1.51 -2.11
N LYS A 69 17.49 2.13 -2.89
CA LYS A 69 17.84 3.06 -3.96
C LYS A 69 18.65 4.25 -3.45
N ARG A 70 18.20 4.89 -2.37
CA ARG A 70 18.94 6.03 -1.76
C ARG A 70 20.30 5.64 -1.18
N ALA A 71 20.43 4.41 -0.70
CA ALA A 71 21.71 3.87 -0.23
C ALA A 71 22.65 3.45 -1.38
N GLY A 72 22.24 3.61 -2.64
CA GLY A 72 23.01 3.19 -3.81
C GLY A 72 22.97 1.68 -4.06
N ASN A 73 22.13 0.92 -3.34
CA ASN A 73 21.94 -0.50 -3.56
C ASN A 73 20.89 -0.73 -4.67
N GLU A 74 21.30 -0.44 -5.90
CA GLU A 74 20.44 -0.52 -7.09
C GLU A 74 19.94 -1.96 -7.33
N PHE A 75 20.78 -2.98 -7.09
CA PHE A 75 20.38 -4.37 -7.27
C PHE A 75 19.20 -4.76 -6.36
N LEU A 76 19.27 -4.42 -5.07
CA LEU A 76 18.19 -4.67 -4.14
C LEU A 76 16.93 -3.86 -4.49
N PHE A 77 17.10 -2.60 -4.90
CA PHE A 77 15.98 -1.79 -5.38
C PHE A 77 15.27 -2.46 -6.56
N GLN A 78 16.01 -2.91 -7.58
CA GLN A 78 15.45 -3.59 -8.76
C GLN A 78 14.71 -4.87 -8.38
N MET A 79 15.29 -5.70 -7.49
CA MET A 79 14.60 -6.91 -6.99
C MET A 79 13.28 -6.58 -6.30
N GLN A 80 13.25 -5.57 -5.42
CA GLN A 80 12.05 -5.17 -4.70
C GLN A 80 11.01 -4.54 -5.64
N ALA A 81 11.45 -3.72 -6.59
CA ALA A 81 10.58 -3.12 -7.60
C ALA A 81 9.91 -4.20 -8.46
N MET A 82 10.66 -5.19 -8.95
CA MET A 82 10.13 -6.29 -9.75
C MET A 82 9.10 -7.14 -8.98
N ALA A 83 9.39 -7.47 -7.72
CA ALA A 83 8.44 -8.20 -6.88
C ALA A 83 7.13 -7.40 -6.66
N ASN A 84 7.23 -6.10 -6.41
CA ASN A 84 6.05 -5.24 -6.27
C ASN A 84 5.26 -5.16 -7.59
N ILE A 85 5.93 -5.04 -8.73
CA ILE A 85 5.28 -5.03 -10.05
C ILE A 85 4.53 -6.34 -10.30
N GLU A 86 5.12 -7.49 -9.97
CA GLU A 86 4.48 -8.79 -10.12
C GLU A 86 3.19 -8.90 -9.30
N VAL A 87 3.23 -8.50 -8.02
CA VAL A 87 2.05 -8.47 -7.15
C VAL A 87 0.98 -7.52 -7.68
N LEU A 88 1.35 -6.29 -8.06
CA LEU A 88 0.41 -5.30 -8.57
C LEU A 88 -0.24 -5.75 -9.89
N ASN A 89 0.52 -6.39 -10.77
CA ASN A 89 0.00 -6.95 -12.02
C ASN A 89 -0.91 -8.15 -11.76
N GLY A 90 -0.57 -9.03 -10.81
CA GLY A 90 -1.38 -10.18 -10.44
C GLY A 90 -2.76 -9.81 -9.90
N TYR A 91 -2.86 -8.66 -9.24
CA TYR A 91 -4.13 -8.07 -8.79
C TYR A 91 -4.77 -7.12 -9.80
N GLU A 92 -4.16 -6.87 -10.96
CA GLU A 92 -4.63 -5.94 -11.99
C GLU A 92 -4.90 -4.51 -11.48
N ILE A 93 -4.04 -4.02 -10.58
CA ILE A 93 -4.22 -2.73 -9.91
C ILE A 93 -4.12 -1.56 -10.90
N LYS A 94 -5.14 -0.69 -10.89
CA LYS A 94 -5.21 0.48 -11.80
C LYS A 94 -4.97 1.81 -11.12
N LYS A 95 -5.24 1.90 -9.82
CA LYS A 95 -5.14 3.15 -9.04
C LYS A 95 -4.53 2.85 -7.68
N ILE A 96 -3.49 3.59 -7.34
CA ILE A 96 -2.79 3.48 -6.07
C ILE A 96 -2.85 4.84 -5.37
N VAL A 97 -3.18 4.83 -4.08
CA VAL A 97 -3.07 5.97 -3.19
C VAL A 97 -2.10 5.65 -2.08
N THR A 98 -1.30 6.62 -1.65
CA THR A 98 -0.39 6.46 -0.51
C THR A 98 -0.25 7.78 0.25
N THR A 99 0.03 7.68 1.55
CA THR A 99 0.34 8.85 2.39
C THR A 99 1.84 9.13 2.46
N CYS A 100 2.68 8.24 1.92
CA CYS A 100 4.12 8.36 1.94
C CYS A 100 4.63 8.97 0.61
N PRO A 101 5.24 10.17 0.63
CA PRO A 101 5.74 10.81 -0.59
C PRO A 101 6.87 10.01 -1.25
N HIS A 102 7.67 9.28 -0.47
CA HIS A 102 8.69 8.38 -1.02
C HIS A 102 8.07 7.21 -1.77
N CYS A 103 7.06 6.54 -1.19
CA CYS A 103 6.34 5.47 -1.88
C CYS A 103 5.69 5.98 -3.16
N PHE A 104 5.05 7.15 -3.11
CA PHE A 104 4.46 7.80 -4.29
C PHE A 104 5.48 8.00 -5.40
N ASN A 105 6.64 8.59 -5.07
CA ASN A 105 7.67 8.85 -6.07
C ASN A 105 8.26 7.56 -6.66
N THR A 106 8.47 6.53 -5.83
CA THR A 106 9.04 5.27 -6.32
C THR A 106 8.06 4.45 -7.15
N ILE A 107 6.77 4.45 -6.82
CA ILE A 107 5.76 3.70 -7.60
C ILE A 107 5.47 4.40 -8.92
N LYS A 108 5.58 5.73 -8.96
CA LYS A 108 5.31 6.53 -10.16
C LYS A 108 6.39 6.41 -11.24
N ASN A 109 7.67 6.23 -10.86
CA ASN A 109 8.81 6.29 -11.77
C ASN A 109 9.50 4.93 -11.89
#